data_AF-A0A7S2EMD2-F1
#
_entry.id   AF-A0A7S2EMD2-F1
#
_cell.length_a   1.000
_cell.length_b   1.000
_cell.length_c   1.000
_cell.angle_alpha   90.00
_cell.angle_beta   90.00
_cell.angle_gamma   90.00
#
_symmetry.space_group_name_H-M   'P 1'
#
loop_
_entity.id
_entity.type
_entity.pdbx_description
1 polymer ?
#
loop_
_entity_poly.entity_id
_entity_poly.type
_entity_poly.pdbx_seq_one_letter_code
_entity_poly.pdbx_strand_id
1 'polypeptide(L)'
;DVLHDMANPMSLIHDVKKRLSDDGCWIIVDVECSHSMAENIQMPQGALNFGFSCLLCLACASSEENGECLGTVGFNSKLANTWIKGAGFHFFQKMKILS
;
A
#
# COMPACT_ATOMS: atom_id res chain seq x y z
N ASP A 1 2.78 2.18 -5.69
CA ASP A 1 2.08 2.24 -6.99
C ASP A 1 1.71 0.90 -7.53
N VAL A 2 1.35 -0.04 -6.66
CA VAL A 2 0.62 -1.24 -7.11
C VAL A 2 -0.34 -1.66 -6.02
N LEU A 3 0.12 -1.81 -4.77
CA LEU A 3 -0.67 -2.42 -3.70
C LEU A 3 -1.93 -1.62 -3.36
N HIS A 4 -1.89 -0.31 -3.49
CA HIS A 4 -3.06 0.54 -3.21
C HIS A 4 -4.19 0.42 -4.25
N ASP A 5 -3.87 -0.06 -5.46
CA ASP A 5 -4.80 -0.22 -6.59
C ASP A 5 -5.35 -1.66 -6.71
N MET A 6 -4.74 -2.62 -6.02
CA MET A 6 -5.16 -4.01 -6.12
C MET A 6 -6.43 -4.27 -5.34
N ALA A 7 -7.32 -5.10 -5.90
CA ALA A 7 -8.47 -5.61 -5.17
C ALA A 7 -8.02 -6.55 -4.03
N ASN A 8 -7.05 -7.43 -4.28
CA ASN A 8 -6.49 -8.34 -3.29
C ASN A 8 -4.95 -8.22 -3.16
N PRO A 9 -4.44 -7.15 -2.53
CA PRO A 9 -3.01 -6.94 -2.33
C PRO A 9 -2.36 -8.03 -1.45
N MET A 10 -3.10 -8.64 -0.53
CA MET A 10 -2.58 -9.73 0.32
C MET A 10 -2.20 -10.97 -0.50
N SER A 11 -2.93 -11.28 -1.58
CA SER A 11 -2.56 -12.37 -2.48
C SER A 11 -1.18 -12.13 -3.11
N LEU A 12 -0.94 -10.92 -3.63
CA LEU A 12 0.37 -10.54 -4.18
C LEU A 12 1.48 -10.65 -3.13
N ILE A 13 1.25 -10.14 -1.93
CA ILE A 13 2.25 -10.19 -0.84
C ILE A 13 2.66 -11.64 -0.53
N HIS A 14 1.69 -12.56 -0.42
CA HIS A 14 1.99 -13.97 -0.19
C HIS A 14 2.75 -14.60 -1.36
N ASP A 15 2.37 -14.28 -2.60
CA ASP A 15 3.02 -14.83 -3.78
C ASP A 15 4.45 -14.32 -3.96
N VAL A 16 4.72 -13.06 -3.59
CA VAL A 16 6.09 -12.55 -3.49
C VAL A 16 6.87 -13.33 -2.42
N LYS A 17 6.32 -13.51 -1.22
CA LYS A 17 7.02 -14.25 -0.15
C LYS A 17 7.39 -15.67 -0.55
N LYS A 18 6.53 -16.36 -1.30
CA LYS A 18 6.77 -17.73 -1.80
C LYS A 18 7.86 -17.80 -2.88
N ARG A 19 8.08 -16.71 -3.63
CA ARG A 19 9.01 -16.68 -4.77
C ARG A 19 10.39 -16.12 -4.43
N LEU A 20 10.49 -15.36 -3.34
CA LEU A 20 11.78 -14.89 -2.84
C LEU A 20 12.64 -16.06 -2.32
N SER A 21 13.96 -15.93 -2.46
CA SER A 21 14.91 -16.75 -1.70
C SER A 21 14.76 -16.51 -0.20
N ASP A 22 15.33 -17.40 0.61
CA ASP A 22 15.27 -17.30 2.08
C ASP A 22 15.89 -16.00 2.61
N ASP A 23 16.89 -15.46 1.90
CA ASP A 23 17.58 -14.19 2.18
C ASP A 23 17.14 -13.03 1.27
N GLY A 24 16.12 -13.25 0.44
CA GLY A 24 15.64 -12.29 -0.54
C GLY A 24 14.95 -11.08 0.11
N CYS A 25 15.14 -9.91 -0.50
CA CYS A 25 14.49 -8.67 -0.10
C CYS A 25 13.47 -8.23 -1.15
N TRP A 26 12.34 -7.67 -0.70
CA TRP A 26 11.37 -7.02 -1.56
C TRP A 26 11.26 -5.54 -1.23
N ILE A 27 11.39 -4.70 -2.25
CA ILE A 27 11.21 -3.26 -2.15
C ILE A 27 9.79 -2.92 -2.59
N ILE A 28 9.05 -2.27 -1.69
CA ILE A 28 7.70 -1.77 -1.95
C ILE A 28 7.80 -0.26 -2.11
N VAL A 29 7.40 0.25 -3.28
CA VAL A 29 7.29 1.69 -3.54
C VAL A 29 5.83 2.03 -3.68
N ASP A 30 5.33 2.87 -2.78
CA ASP A 30 3.95 3.33 -2.77
C ASP A 30 3.82 4.77 -2.26
N VAL A 31 2.63 5.35 -2.42
CA VAL A 31 2.36 6.74 -2.06
C VAL A 31 2.46 6.92 -0.54
N GLU A 32 3.30 7.86 -0.13
CA GLU A 32 3.45 8.22 1.28
C GLU A 32 2.14 8.78 1.83
N CYS A 33 1.60 8.11 2.84
CA CYS A 33 0.39 8.55 3.54
C CYS A 33 0.43 8.18 5.02
N SER A 34 -0.30 8.95 5.82
CA SER A 34 -0.62 8.65 7.20
C SER A 34 -1.79 7.67 7.30
N HIS A 35 -1.89 7.03 8.47
CA HIS A 35 -3.06 6.29 8.92
C HIS A 35 -4.28 7.17 9.25
N SER A 36 -4.11 8.50 9.33
CA SER A 36 -5.18 9.45 9.62
C SER A 36 -5.62 10.19 8.36
N MET A 37 -6.91 10.09 8.03
CA MET A 37 -7.50 10.84 6.92
C MET A 37 -7.32 12.35 7.09
N ALA A 38 -7.49 12.86 8.32
CA ALA A 38 -7.32 14.27 8.61
C ALA A 38 -5.89 14.73 8.33
N GLU A 39 -4.89 13.94 8.70
CA GLU A 39 -3.49 14.25 8.40
C GLU A 39 -3.21 14.19 6.89
N ASN A 40 -3.76 13.20 6.18
CA ASN A 40 -3.60 13.06 4.73
C ASN A 40 -4.15 14.26 3.95
N ILE A 41 -5.30 14.80 4.38
CA ILE A 41 -5.90 15.99 3.74
C ILE A 41 -4.99 17.23 3.91
N GLN A 42 -4.28 17.34 5.04
CA GLN A 42 -3.40 18.48 5.32
C GLN A 42 -2.03 18.37 4.63
N MET A 43 -1.70 17.24 4.01
CA MET A 43 -0.45 17.10 3.25
C MET A 43 -0.48 18.03 2.01
N PRO A 44 0.67 18.53 1.54
CA PRO A 44 0.72 19.44 0.38
C PRO A 44 0.01 18.93 -0.88
N GLN A 45 -0.01 17.60 -1.06
CA GLN A 45 -0.67 16.92 -2.18
C GLN A 45 -1.96 16.20 -1.77
N GLY A 46 -2.50 16.47 -0.57
CA GLY A 46 -3.63 15.76 0.01
C GLY A 46 -4.85 15.75 -0.90
N ALA A 47 -5.34 16.94 -1.29
CA ALA A 47 -6.50 17.06 -2.18
C ALA A 47 -6.30 16.36 -3.53
N LEU A 48 -5.10 16.44 -4.11
CA LEU A 48 -4.77 15.76 -5.37
C LEU A 48 -4.81 14.24 -5.22
N ASN A 49 -4.18 13.70 -4.16
CA ASN A 49 -4.15 12.26 -3.89
C ASN A 49 -5.55 11.71 -3.58
N PHE A 50 -6.42 12.49 -2.92
CA PHE A 50 -7.83 12.13 -2.77
C PHE A 50 -8.56 12.14 -4.11
N GLY A 51 -8.29 13.11 -4.97
CA GLY A 51 -8.80 13.14 -6.35
C GLY A 51 -8.42 11.88 -7.12
N PHE A 52 -7.15 11.48 -7.09
CA PHE A 52 -6.70 10.22 -7.70
C PHE A 52 -7.34 8.99 -7.07
N SER A 53 -7.49 8.96 -5.74
CA SER A 53 -8.16 7.86 -5.04
C SER A 53 -9.57 7.65 -5.59
N CYS A 54 -10.39 8.71 -5.62
CA CYS A 54 -11.80 8.61 -6.00
C CYS A 54 -12.02 8.41 -7.50
N LEU A 55 -11.16 9.00 -8.34
CA LEU A 55 -11.41 9.08 -9.78
C LEU A 55 -10.64 8.02 -10.59
N LEU A 56 -9.63 7.36 -10.01
CA LEU A 56 -8.80 6.37 -10.70
C LEU A 56 -8.61 5.10 -9.85
N CYS A 57 -7.92 5.22 -8.72
CA CYS A 57 -7.38 4.07 -7.98
C CYS A 57 -8.45 3.17 -7.37
N LEU A 58 -9.49 3.75 -6.76
CA LEU A 58 -10.57 2.97 -6.15
C LEU A 58 -11.39 2.19 -7.18
N ALA A 59 -11.49 2.66 -8.42
CA ALA A 59 -12.16 1.90 -9.47
C ALA A 59 -11.43 0.58 -9.77
N CYS A 60 -10.09 0.59 -9.77
CA CYS A 60 -9.28 -0.63 -9.86
C CYS A 60 -9.38 -1.48 -8.60
N ALA A 61 -9.23 -0.88 -7.42
CA ALA A 61 -9.21 -1.62 -6.15
C ALA A 61 -10.57 -2.22 -5.75
N SER A 62 -11.66 -1.83 -6.44
CA SER A 62 -13.01 -2.38 -6.26
C SER A 62 -13.45 -3.31 -7.39
N SER A 63 -12.52 -3.77 -8.25
CA SER A 63 -12.84 -4.62 -9.40
C SER A 63 -13.33 -6.03 -9.04
N GLU A 64 -13.14 -6.45 -7.79
CA GLU A 64 -13.57 -7.75 -7.27
C GLU A 64 -14.51 -7.56 -6.07
N GLU A 65 -15.39 -8.55 -5.85
CA GLU A 65 -16.25 -8.58 -4.68
C GLU A 65 -15.39 -8.65 -3.40
N ASN A 66 -15.59 -7.71 -2.49
CA ASN A 66 -14.78 -7.52 -1.27
C ASN A 66 -13.33 -7.07 -1.51
N GLY A 67 -13.04 -6.36 -2.60
CA GLY A 67 -11.75 -5.70 -2.77
C GLY A 67 -11.41 -4.77 -1.60
N GLU A 68 -10.13 -4.70 -1.23
CA GLU A 68 -9.66 -3.92 -0.07
C GLU A 68 -9.90 -2.41 -0.21
N CYS A 69 -10.12 -1.92 -1.45
CA CYS A 69 -10.50 -0.54 -1.74
C CYS A 69 -9.62 0.51 -1.03
N LEU A 70 -8.29 0.29 -1.02
CA LEU A 70 -7.36 1.18 -0.31
C LEU A 70 -7.30 2.57 -0.96
N GLY A 71 -7.11 2.62 -2.29
CA GLY A 71 -6.90 3.87 -3.01
C GLY A 71 -5.57 4.55 -2.65
N THR A 72 -5.25 5.65 -3.33
CA THR A 72 -3.93 6.32 -3.28
C THR A 72 -3.44 6.67 -1.87
N VAL A 73 -4.34 6.94 -0.92
CA VAL A 73 -4.00 7.28 0.48
C VAL A 73 -4.42 6.23 1.51
N GLY A 74 -4.63 4.97 1.08
CA GLY A 74 -5.03 3.87 1.95
C GLY A 74 -3.88 2.98 2.42
N PHE A 75 -2.81 2.84 1.62
CA PHE A 75 -1.71 1.92 1.94
C PHE A 75 -0.59 2.57 2.77
N ASN A 76 -0.90 2.88 4.03
CA ASN A 76 0.07 3.51 4.95
C ASN A 76 1.07 2.50 5.54
N SER A 77 2.18 3.00 6.11
CA SER A 77 3.26 2.15 6.63
C SER A 77 2.87 1.26 7.81
N LYS A 78 1.83 1.60 8.58
CA LYS A 78 1.34 0.75 9.68
C LYS A 78 0.60 -0.47 9.12
N LEU A 79 -0.25 -0.25 8.12
CA LEU A 79 -0.92 -1.34 7.39
C LEU A 79 0.11 -2.22 6.68
N ALA A 80 1.05 -1.62 5.94
CA ALA A 80 2.13 -2.33 5.28
C ALA A 80 2.91 -3.24 6.26
N ASN A 81 3.37 -2.71 7.38
CA ASN A 81 4.08 -3.52 8.39
C ASN A 81 3.23 -4.69 8.91
N THR A 82 1.92 -4.47 9.12
CA THR A 82 1.00 -5.50 9.62
C THR A 82 0.85 -6.62 8.59
N TRP A 83 0.58 -6.28 7.34
CA TRP A 83 0.39 -7.23 6.24
C TRP A 83 1.67 -8.00 5.90
N ILE A 84 2.80 -7.30 5.82
CA ILE A 84 4.10 -7.89 5.51
C ILE A 84 4.53 -8.88 6.60
N LYS A 85 4.38 -8.53 7.88
CA LYS A 85 4.63 -9.49 8.97
C LYS A 85 3.65 -10.65 8.98
N GLY A 86 2.36 -10.37 8.75
CA GLY A 86 1.31 -11.40 8.66
C GLY A 86 1.56 -12.43 7.55
N ALA A 87 2.17 -12.00 6.44
CA ALA A 87 2.56 -12.88 5.33
C ALA A 87 3.87 -13.67 5.57
N GLY A 88 4.53 -13.48 6.71
CA GLY A 88 5.71 -14.26 7.10
C GLY A 88 7.06 -13.61 6.77
N PHE A 89 7.11 -12.31 6.48
CA PHE A 89 8.40 -11.59 6.45
C PHE A 89 8.88 -11.29 7.87
N HIS A 90 10.15 -11.59 8.15
CA HIS A 90 10.75 -11.38 9.47
C HIS A 90 11.07 -9.91 9.78
N PHE A 91 11.30 -9.11 8.74
CA PHE A 91 11.74 -7.73 8.85
C PHE A 91 10.94 -6.82 7.93
N PHE A 92 10.63 -5.62 8.42
CA PHE A 92 10.02 -4.55 7.65
C PHE A 92 10.66 -3.22 8.06
N GLN A 93 11.07 -2.41 7.09
CA GLN A 93 11.63 -1.09 7.32
C GLN A 93 11.07 -0.11 6.31
N LYS A 94 10.48 0.98 6.82
CA LYS A 94 10.15 2.14 6.00
C LYS A 94 11.42 2.93 5.71
N MET A 95 11.73 3.13 4.44
CA MET A 95 12.86 3.97 4.01
C MET A 95 12.39 5.40 3.78
N LYS A 96 13.19 6.38 4.22
CA LYS A 96 13.02 7.77 3.79
C LYS A 96 13.77 7.96 2.48
N ILE A 97 13.09 8.39 1.44
CA ILE A 97 13.75 8.85 0.21
C ILE A 97 14.21 10.28 0.49
N LEU A 98 15.52 10.50 0.50
CA LEU A 98 16.08 11.85 0.60
C LEU A 98 15.93 12.52 -0.77
N SER A 99 15.16 13.60 -0.82
CA SER A 99 15.02 14.50 -1.96
C SER A 99 15.90 15.74 -1.77
#